data_AF-A0A0P9EW80-F1
#
_entry.id   AF-A0A0P9EW80-F1
#
_cell.length_a   1.000
_cell.length_b   1.000
_cell.length_c   1.000
_cell.angle_alpha   90.00
_cell.angle_beta   90.00
_cell.angle_gamma   90.00
#
_symmetry.space_group_name_H-M   'P 1'
#
loop_
_entity.id
_entity.type
_entity.pdbx_description
1 polymer ?
#
loop_
_entity_poly.entity_id
_entity_poly.type
_entity_poly.pdbx_seq_one_letter_code
_entity_poly.pdbx_strand_id
1 'polypeptide(L)'
;MVSTPQFQAETSARGEFVRQEYSIRDRITADGSSGFPAEAGRYHLYVSLACPWAHRSIIVRRLLGLEDVISMSVVDPIRDERGWAFRDGPGY
;
A
#
# COMPACT_ATOMS: atom_id res chain seq x y z
N MET A 1 19.68 14.36 -21.07
CA MET A 1 18.47 14.57 -20.25
C MET A 1 18.66 13.80 -18.96
N VAL A 2 18.84 14.49 -17.82
CA VAL A 2 18.88 13.82 -16.51
C VAL A 2 17.42 13.71 -16.06
N SER A 3 16.88 12.50 -16.01
CA SER A 3 15.53 12.25 -15.52
C SER A 3 15.50 12.53 -14.02
N THR A 4 14.61 13.39 -13.57
CA THR A 4 14.33 13.55 -12.14
C THR A 4 13.67 12.27 -11.63
N PRO A 5 14.17 11.66 -10.55
CA PRO A 5 13.52 10.49 -9.96
C PRO A 5 12.15 10.90 -9.40
N GLN A 6 11.15 10.03 -9.56
CA GLN A 6 9.80 10.27 -9.05
C GLN A 6 9.79 10.52 -7.53
N PHE A 7 10.78 10.00 -6.79
CA PHE A 7 10.89 10.10 -5.33
C PHE A 7 12.27 10.61 -4.89
N GLN A 8 12.46 11.92 -4.99
CA GLN A 8 13.74 12.56 -4.63
C GLN A 8 14.15 12.30 -3.17
N ALA A 9 13.18 12.22 -2.25
CA ALA A 9 13.44 11.96 -0.83
C ALA A 9 13.89 10.51 -0.53
N GLU A 10 13.75 9.59 -1.48
CA GLU A 10 14.11 8.17 -1.32
C GLU A 10 15.45 7.82 -1.98
N THR A 11 16.18 8.82 -2.49
CA THR A 11 17.51 8.64 -3.12
C THR A 11 18.52 9.56 -2.46
N SER A 12 19.63 9.01 -1.95
CA SER A 12 20.68 9.84 -1.36
C SER A 12 21.51 10.57 -2.42
N ALA A 13 22.35 11.52 -1.98
CA ALA A 13 23.29 12.20 -2.86
C ALA A 13 24.28 11.25 -3.59
N ARG A 14 24.46 10.01 -3.09
CA ARG A 14 25.30 8.98 -3.71
C ARG A 14 24.50 8.00 -4.59
N GLY A 15 23.19 8.22 -4.74
CA GLY A 15 22.31 7.39 -5.56
C GLY A 15 21.80 6.13 -4.85
N GLU A 16 22.04 5.97 -3.54
CA GLU A 16 21.53 4.83 -2.80
C GLU A 16 20.05 5.00 -2.48
N PHE A 17 19.30 3.89 -2.48
CA PHE A 17 17.91 3.90 -2.06
C PHE A 17 17.82 4.05 -0.54
N VAL A 18 17.21 5.15 -0.08
CA VAL A 18 16.97 5.44 1.33
C VAL A 18 15.52 5.07 1.63
N ARG A 19 15.33 3.93 2.30
CA ARG A 19 14.00 3.43 2.65
C ARG A 19 13.37 4.31 3.73
N GLN A 20 12.13 4.73 3.49
CA GLN A 20 11.31 5.41 4.49
C GLN A 20 11.01 4.49 5.69
N GLU A 21 10.98 5.05 6.89
CA GLU A 21 10.59 4.29 8.08
C GLU A 21 9.12 3.89 8.03
N TYR A 22 8.86 2.62 8.35
CA TYR A 22 7.51 2.10 8.49
C TYR A 22 7.06 2.22 9.94
N SER A 23 6.12 3.13 10.23
CA SER A 23 5.71 3.47 11.60
C SER A 23 4.62 2.56 12.18
N ILE A 24 3.70 2.05 11.36
CA ILE A 24 2.58 1.21 11.81
C ILE A 24 3.01 -0.26 11.79
N ARG A 25 3.22 -0.89 12.95
CA ARG A 25 3.74 -2.27 13.04
C ARG A 25 2.83 -3.24 13.76
N ASP A 26 1.58 -2.85 14.00
CA ASP A 26 0.58 -3.70 14.62
C ASP A 26 0.29 -4.95 13.79
N ARG A 27 -0.15 -6.01 14.46
CA ARG A 27 -0.44 -7.30 13.83
C ARG A 27 -1.88 -7.69 14.07
N ILE A 28 -2.52 -8.27 13.06
CA ILE A 28 -3.81 -8.96 13.22
C ILE A 28 -3.50 -10.39 13.70
N THR A 29 -4.13 -10.83 14.79
CA THR A 29 -3.94 -12.18 15.33
C THR A 29 -5.29 -12.91 15.44
N ALA A 30 -5.27 -14.24 15.27
CA ALA A 30 -6.50 -15.04 15.32
C ALA A 30 -7.20 -14.97 16.69
N ASP A 31 -6.43 -14.85 17.76
CA ASP A 31 -6.90 -14.80 19.15
C ASP A 31 -7.14 -13.37 19.66
N GLY A 32 -6.84 -12.34 18.86
CA GLY A 32 -6.94 -10.95 19.28
C GLY A 32 -5.91 -10.51 20.33
N SER A 33 -4.89 -11.31 20.64
CA SER A 33 -3.85 -10.97 21.63
C SER A 33 -3.10 -9.66 21.35
N SER A 34 -3.10 -9.19 20.10
CA SER A 34 -2.53 -7.90 19.70
C SER A 34 -3.47 -6.70 19.87
N GLY A 35 -4.73 -6.92 20.26
CA GLY A 35 -5.82 -5.94 20.20
C GLY A 35 -6.54 -5.87 18.84
N PHE A 36 -6.04 -6.59 17.83
CA PHE A 36 -6.62 -6.65 16.48
C PHE A 36 -6.99 -8.10 16.11
N PRO A 37 -8.17 -8.59 16.52
CA PRO A 37 -8.62 -9.96 16.23
C PRO A 37 -8.96 -10.16 14.75
N ALA A 38 -8.66 -11.34 14.20
CA ALA A 38 -9.02 -11.70 12.83
C ALA A 38 -10.55 -11.94 12.71
N GLU A 39 -11.27 -10.94 12.20
CA GLU A 39 -12.74 -10.94 12.09
C GLU A 39 -13.17 -10.61 10.66
N ALA A 40 -14.17 -11.32 10.15
CA ALA A 40 -14.70 -11.10 8.80
C ALA A 40 -15.34 -9.71 8.67
N GLY A 41 -15.06 -8.99 7.57
CA GLY A 41 -15.62 -7.68 7.28
C GLY A 41 -15.03 -6.52 8.11
N ARG A 42 -14.07 -6.78 9.00
CA ARG A 42 -13.46 -5.76 9.86
C ARG A 42 -12.32 -4.98 9.21
N TYR A 43 -11.56 -5.63 8.34
CA TYR A 43 -10.33 -5.07 7.76
C TYR A 43 -10.51 -4.68 6.30
N HIS A 44 -9.85 -3.58 5.92
CA HIS A 44 -9.85 -3.04 4.57
C HIS A 44 -8.42 -2.85 4.08
N LEU A 45 -8.19 -3.14 2.80
CA LEU A 45 -6.91 -2.99 2.15
C LEU A 45 -6.92 -1.80 1.17
N TYR A 46 -6.04 -0.84 1.39
CA TYR A 46 -5.77 0.25 0.44
C TYR A 46 -4.55 -0.11 -0.41
N VAL A 47 -4.71 -0.17 -1.74
CA VAL A 47 -3.64 -0.59 -2.66
C VAL A 47 -3.50 0.31 -3.87
N SER A 48 -2.30 0.35 -4.46
CA SER A 48 -2.08 0.77 -5.85
C SER A 48 -1.68 -0.45 -6.66
N LEU A 49 -2.32 -0.67 -7.81
CA LEU A 49 -1.97 -1.77 -8.71
C LEU A 49 -0.58 -1.61 -9.34
N ALA A 50 -0.04 -0.39 -9.36
CA ALA A 50 1.31 -0.09 -9.84
C ALA A 50 2.41 -0.39 -8.79
N CYS A 51 2.05 -0.53 -7.51
CA CYS A 51 3.01 -0.69 -6.43
C CYS A 51 3.36 -2.17 -6.17
N PRO A 52 4.62 -2.60 -6.36
CA PRO A 52 5.01 -4.00 -6.16
C PRO A 52 4.93 -4.47 -4.69
N TRP A 53 4.98 -3.54 -3.73
CA TRP A 53 4.81 -3.86 -2.32
C TRP A 53 3.35 -4.18 -1.99
N ALA A 54 2.41 -3.36 -2.48
CA ALA A 54 0.98 -3.60 -2.33
C ALA A 54 0.53 -4.85 -3.11
N HIS A 55 1.12 -5.12 -4.27
CA HIS A 55 0.76 -6.28 -5.09
C HIS A 55 0.91 -7.60 -4.31
N ARG A 56 1.87 -7.71 -3.39
CA ARG A 56 2.05 -8.91 -2.56
C ARG A 56 0.81 -9.25 -1.73
N SER A 57 0.17 -8.25 -1.11
CA SER A 57 -1.05 -8.50 -0.32
C SER A 57 -2.25 -8.83 -1.20
N ILE A 58 -2.33 -8.26 -2.41
CA ILE A 58 -3.36 -8.60 -3.40
C ILE A 58 -3.26 -10.07 -3.80
N ILE A 59 -2.05 -10.56 -4.11
CA ILE A 59 -1.80 -11.96 -4.48
C ILE A 59 -2.23 -12.89 -3.34
N VAL A 60 -1.77 -12.64 -2.12
CA VAL A 60 -2.10 -13.49 -0.97
C VAL A 60 -3.60 -13.46 -0.66
N ARG A 61 -4.24 -12.29 -0.73
CA ARG A 61 -5.70 -12.15 -0.57
C ARG A 61 -6.44 -13.07 -1.54
N ARG A 62 -6.03 -13.12 -2.81
CA ARG A 62 -6.63 -13.97 -3.84
C ARG A 62 -6.32 -15.45 -3.64
N LEU A 63 -5.07 -15.79 -3.33
CA LEU A 63 -4.65 -17.19 -3.15
C LEU A 63 -5.33 -17.86 -1.95
N LEU A 64 -5.66 -17.09 -0.91
CA LEU A 64 -6.29 -17.58 0.31
C LEU A 64 -7.83 -17.44 0.30
N GLY A 65 -8.43 -16.93 -0.78
CA GLY A 65 -9.89 -16.77 -0.86
C GLY A 65 -10.46 -15.73 0.11
N LEU A 66 -9.71 -14.67 0.44
CA LEU A 66 -10.09 -13.68 1.44
C LEU A 66 -10.92 -12.53 0.89
N GLU A 67 -11.37 -12.61 -0.37
CA GLU A 67 -11.99 -11.47 -1.04
C GLU A 67 -13.30 -11.00 -0.43
N ASP A 68 -14.09 -11.94 0.09
CA ASP A 68 -15.41 -11.65 0.67
C ASP A 68 -15.31 -11.05 2.08
N VAL A 69 -14.17 -11.23 2.75
CA VAL A 69 -13.98 -10.85 4.16
C VAL A 69 -13.00 -9.70 4.38
N ILE A 70 -12.10 -9.46 3.42
CA ILE A 70 -11.19 -8.30 3.40
C ILE A 70 -11.55 -7.46 2.18
N SER A 71 -12.20 -6.33 2.41
CA SER A 71 -12.54 -5.37 1.36
C SER A 71 -11.29 -4.64 0.86
N MET A 72 -11.34 -4.11 -0.36
CA MET A 72 -10.17 -3.49 -1.00
C MET A 72 -10.56 -2.27 -1.83
N SER A 73 -9.81 -1.18 -1.70
CA SER A 73 -9.92 0.03 -2.52
C SER A 73 -8.61 0.27 -3.27
N VAL A 74 -8.73 0.65 -4.54
CA VAL A 74 -7.59 0.91 -5.42
C VAL A 74 -7.41 2.42 -5.60
N VAL A 75 -6.22 2.92 -5.31
CA VAL A 75 -5.85 4.32 -5.52
C VAL A 75 -5.34 4.56 -6.95
N ASP A 76 -5.29 5.82 -7.35
CA ASP A 76 -4.69 6.28 -8.61
C ASP A 76 -3.24 5.75 -8.74
N PRO A 77 -2.82 5.24 -9.92
CA PRO A 77 -1.46 4.78 -10.15
C PRO A 77 -0.39 5.90 -10.05
N ILE A 78 -0.77 7.16 -10.21
CA ILE A 78 0.12 8.33 -10.16
C ILE A 78 0.16 8.89 -8.73
N ARG A 79 1.25 8.57 -8.00
CA ARG A 79 1.64 9.23 -6.75
C ARG A 79 2.31 10.57 -7.04
N ASP A 80 1.68 11.67 -6.63
CA ASP A 80 2.24 13.03 -6.73
C ASP A 80 2.91 13.47 -5.40
N GLU A 81 3.32 14.73 -5.30
CA GLU A 81 3.97 15.31 -4.12
C GLU A 81 3.12 15.24 -2.83
N ARG A 82 1.80 15.10 -2.95
CA ARG A 82 0.86 14.92 -1.83
C ARG A 82 0.67 13.45 -1.47
N GLY A 83 1.22 12.53 -2.24
CA GLY A 83 1.13 11.09 -2.01
C GLY A 83 0.09 10.38 -2.88
N TRP A 84 -0.40 9.25 -2.36
CA TRP A 84 -1.43 8.44 -3.02
C TRP A 84 -2.80 9.09 -2.86
N ALA A 85 -3.65 9.00 -3.88
CA ALA A 85 -4.97 9.64 -3.87
C ALA A 85 -6.03 8.78 -4.58
N PHE A 86 -7.28 8.98 -4.18
CA PHE A 86 -8.45 8.60 -4.97
C PHE A 86 -8.81 9.77 -5.85
N ARG A 87 -8.87 9.55 -7.16
CA ARG A 87 -9.15 10.62 -8.14
C ARG A 87 -10.07 10.07 -9.22
N ASP A 88 -10.97 10.92 -9.69
CA ASP A 88 -11.91 10.64 -10.78
C ASP A 88 -12.00 11.87 -11.71
N GLY A 89 -12.11 11.67 -13.04
CA GLY A 89 -12.53 12.70 -14.01
C GLY A 89 -11.48 13.13 -15.05
N PRO A 90 -11.76 14.07 -15.96
CA PRO A 90 -10.78 14.48 -16.99
C PRO A 90 -9.51 15.09 -16.35
N GLY A 91 -8.37 14.44 -16.55
CA GLY A 91 -7.10 14.77 -15.89
C GLY A 91 -6.71 13.81 -14.76
N TYR A 92 -7.59 12.85 -14.43
CA TYR A 92 -7.38 11.72 -13.52
C TYR A 92 -8.15 10.47 -13.97
#